data_AF-A0A2A9NDD8-F1
#
_entry.id   AF-A0A2A9NDD8-F1
#
_cell.length_a   1.000
_cell.length_b   1.000
_cell.length_c   1.000
_cell.angle_alpha   90.00
_cell.angle_beta   90.00
_cell.angle_gamma   90.00
#
_symmetry.space_group_name_H-M   'P 1'
#
loop_
_entity.id
_entity.type
_entity.pdbx_description
1 polymer ?
#
loop_
_entity_poly.entity_id
_entity_poly.type
_entity_poly.pdbx_seq_one_letter_code
_entity_poly.pdbx_strand_id
1 'polypeptide(L)'
;MDSPIGQFWFGHHRTSQASSEIKTQPSIESPESLSNIITFGVELIISGLERSSLTLAASHLKQIIGKINSAANLTDHLPDLIITSPDKMHAIDYVAVSLHSNLTAEPCPDLLVDIWQALQKYDFLSIDWRPSGGADRRRRIWYQAPDDNALPNLRHTIDSFLETHHIDHLPAFYM
;
A
#
# COMPACT_ATOMS: atom_id res chain seq x y z
N MET A 1 40.59 -10.63 -39.89
CA MET A 1 39.93 -9.33 -39.66
C MET A 1 40.41 -8.85 -38.31
N ASP A 2 41.48 -8.07 -38.36
CA ASP A 2 42.16 -7.43 -37.26
C ASP A 2 41.42 -6.17 -36.83
N SER A 3 41.30 -5.95 -35.51
CA SER A 3 41.08 -4.62 -34.94
C SER A 3 41.55 -4.55 -33.48
N PRO A 4 41.99 -3.36 -33.03
CA PRO A 4 43.16 -3.25 -32.17
C PRO A 4 42.88 -2.76 -30.74
N ILE A 5 43.92 -2.91 -29.94
CA ILE A 5 44.13 -2.49 -28.55
C ILE A 5 43.97 -0.97 -28.40
N GLY A 6 43.12 -0.55 -27.45
CA GLY A 6 42.96 0.84 -27.02
C GLY A 6 43.34 1.02 -25.55
N GLN A 7 44.32 1.89 -25.31
CA GLN A 7 44.98 2.21 -24.05
C GLN A 7 44.08 3.00 -23.08
N PHE A 8 44.16 2.72 -21.78
CA PHE A 8 43.58 3.57 -20.73
C PHE A 8 44.69 4.28 -19.94
N TRP A 9 44.53 5.60 -19.83
CA TRP A 9 45.43 6.55 -19.19
C TRP A 9 45.24 6.61 -17.67
N PHE A 10 46.37 6.67 -16.95
CA PHE A 10 46.43 7.03 -15.53
C PHE A 10 46.41 8.56 -15.38
N GLY A 11 45.45 9.08 -14.62
CA GLY A 11 45.38 10.48 -14.20
C GLY A 11 45.63 10.60 -12.69
N HIS A 12 46.70 11.33 -12.35
CA HIS A 12 47.26 11.52 -11.01
C HIS A 12 46.39 12.34 -10.05
N HIS A 13 46.57 12.02 -8.77
CA HIS A 13 46.26 12.83 -7.59
C HIS A 13 46.63 14.32 -7.71
N ARG A 14 45.76 15.20 -7.17
CA ARG A 14 46.23 16.32 -6.37
C ARG A 14 45.20 16.79 -5.33
N THR A 15 45.71 16.87 -4.12
CA THR A 15 45.16 17.38 -2.86
C THR A 15 44.74 18.84 -2.94
N SER A 16 43.68 19.23 -2.21
CA SER A 16 43.61 20.53 -1.54
C SER A 16 42.70 20.48 -0.32
N GLN A 17 43.29 20.96 0.76
CA GLN A 17 42.85 21.12 2.13
C GLN A 17 42.21 22.51 2.28
N ALA A 18 41.09 22.66 2.99
CA ALA A 18 40.82 23.86 3.81
C ALA A 18 39.50 23.73 4.59
N SER A 19 39.63 24.02 5.88
CA SER A 19 38.61 24.06 6.91
C SER A 19 37.39 24.92 6.58
N SER A 20 36.22 24.48 7.03
CA SER A 20 35.14 25.36 7.45
C SER A 20 34.57 24.78 8.74
N GLU A 21 34.86 25.44 9.85
CA GLU A 21 34.22 25.20 11.13
C GLU A 21 32.72 25.52 11.00
N ILE A 22 31.91 24.48 10.80
CA ILE A 22 30.47 24.59 10.89
C ILE A 22 30.14 24.53 12.37
N LYS A 23 29.95 25.70 12.98
CA LYS A 23 29.37 25.86 14.31
C LYS A 23 27.94 25.30 14.26
N THR A 24 27.79 24.04 14.63
CA THR A 24 26.50 23.35 14.69
C THR A 24 25.70 23.95 15.84
N GLN A 25 24.83 24.87 15.51
CA GLN A 25 23.77 25.33 16.40
C GLN A 25 22.81 24.15 16.58
N PRO A 26 22.59 23.63 17.80
CA PRO A 26 21.53 22.66 18.00
C PRO A 26 20.21 23.40 17.76
N SER A 27 19.60 23.20 16.60
CA SER A 27 18.17 23.41 16.46
C SER A 27 17.52 22.50 17.48
N ILE A 28 17.08 23.10 18.59
CA ILE A 28 16.09 22.52 19.46
C ILE A 28 14.83 22.48 18.59
N GLU A 29 14.69 21.39 17.84
CA GLU A 29 13.39 20.93 17.37
C GLU A 29 12.58 20.72 18.65
N SER A 30 11.82 21.75 19.03
CA SER A 30 10.73 21.59 19.97
C SER A 30 9.93 20.40 19.45
N PRO A 31 9.72 19.34 20.25
CA PRO A 31 8.77 18.31 19.89
C PRO A 31 7.40 19.00 19.95
N GLU A 32 7.04 19.66 18.85
CA GLU A 32 5.66 20.01 18.54
C GLU A 32 4.90 18.74 18.82
N SER A 33 4.07 18.81 19.85
CA SER A 33 3.24 17.70 20.30
C SER A 33 2.55 17.19 19.07
N LEU A 34 3.00 16.04 18.56
CA LEU A 34 2.28 15.26 17.57
C LEU A 34 0.92 15.06 18.21
N SER A 35 -0.01 15.92 17.82
CA SER A 35 -1.40 15.83 18.17
C SER A 35 -1.79 14.37 18.00
N ASN A 36 -2.60 13.86 18.93
CA ASN A 36 -3.10 12.49 18.89
C ASN A 36 -4.00 12.32 17.66
N ILE A 37 -3.41 12.31 16.46
CA ILE A 37 -4.09 12.11 15.20
C ILE A 37 -4.45 10.64 15.18
N ILE A 38 -5.74 10.39 15.33
CA ILE A 38 -6.26 9.04 15.30
C ILE A 38 -6.40 8.68 13.84
N THR A 39 -5.63 7.67 13.44
CA THR A 39 -5.61 7.19 12.08
C THR A 39 -6.34 5.87 12.03
N PHE A 40 -7.41 5.79 11.23
CA PHE A 40 -8.13 4.55 10.96
C PHE A 40 -7.88 4.12 9.51
N GLY A 41 -7.79 2.81 9.27
CA GLY A 41 -7.50 2.31 7.96
C GLY A 41 -8.39 1.14 7.53
N VAL A 42 -8.80 1.11 6.26
CA VAL A 42 -9.56 -0.01 5.67
C VAL A 42 -8.67 -0.79 4.70
N GLU A 43 -8.55 -2.10 4.89
CA GLU A 43 -7.76 -3.03 4.06
C GLU A 43 -8.67 -3.82 3.12
N LEU A 44 -8.24 -4.03 1.87
CA LEU A 44 -8.92 -4.90 0.93
C LEU A 44 -8.39 -6.33 1.10
N ILE A 45 -9.26 -7.27 1.48
CA ILE A 45 -8.94 -8.69 1.64
C ILE A 45 -9.57 -9.46 0.48
N ILE A 46 -8.76 -10.25 -0.21
CA ILE A 46 -9.21 -11.11 -1.30
C ILE A 46 -8.99 -12.55 -0.89
N SER A 47 -10.04 -13.36 -0.94
CA SER A 47 -10.05 -14.78 -0.57
C SER A 47 -10.54 -15.65 -1.75
N GLY A 48 -10.52 -16.98 -1.57
CA GLY A 48 -10.81 -17.94 -2.64
C GLY A 48 -9.59 -18.23 -3.54
N LEU A 49 -8.39 -17.88 -3.09
CA LEU A 49 -7.14 -18.07 -3.82
C LEU A 49 -6.55 -19.47 -3.58
N GLU A 50 -5.55 -19.84 -4.39
CA GLU A 50 -4.94 -21.16 -4.26
C GLU A 50 -4.05 -21.25 -3.02
N ARG A 51 -4.29 -22.28 -2.19
CA ARG A 51 -3.65 -22.47 -0.88
C ARG A 51 -2.69 -23.66 -0.80
N SER A 52 -2.19 -24.16 -1.93
CA SER A 52 -1.30 -25.34 -1.91
C SER A 52 0.11 -25.01 -1.38
N SER A 53 0.46 -23.72 -1.21
CA SER A 53 1.67 -23.28 -0.49
C SER A 53 1.51 -21.89 0.15
N LEU A 54 2.45 -21.52 1.03
CA LEU A 54 2.48 -20.23 1.75
C LEU A 54 2.46 -18.99 0.84
N THR A 55 3.01 -19.10 -0.38
CA THR A 55 3.19 -17.97 -1.28
C THR A 55 2.21 -17.98 -2.45
N LEU A 56 1.39 -19.03 -2.54
CA LEU A 56 0.62 -19.27 -3.74
C LEU A 56 -0.59 -18.36 -3.87
N ALA A 57 -1.27 -18.04 -2.78
CA ALA A 57 -2.38 -17.07 -2.83
C ALA A 57 -1.89 -15.72 -3.38
N ALA A 58 -0.75 -15.22 -2.90
CA ALA A 58 -0.16 -13.99 -3.40
C ALA A 58 0.26 -14.09 -4.88
N SER A 59 0.87 -15.21 -5.29
CA SER A 59 1.27 -15.44 -6.68
C SER A 59 0.07 -15.58 -7.61
N HIS A 60 -1.00 -16.24 -7.15
CA HIS A 60 -2.24 -16.44 -7.89
C HIS A 60 -2.92 -15.09 -8.15
N LEU A 61 -3.04 -14.24 -7.13
CA LEU A 61 -3.57 -12.90 -7.31
C LEU A 61 -2.72 -12.05 -8.27
N LYS A 62 -1.38 -12.12 -8.19
CA LYS A 62 -0.49 -11.44 -9.16
C LYS A 62 -0.75 -11.88 -10.59
N GLN A 63 -0.97 -13.17 -10.82
CA GLN A 63 -1.31 -13.68 -12.15
C GLN A 63 -2.66 -13.17 -12.63
N ILE A 64 -3.66 -13.08 -11.75
CA ILE A 64 -4.98 -12.50 -12.07
C ILE A 64 -4.82 -11.03 -12.47
N ILE A 65 -4.12 -10.22 -11.68
CA ILE A 65 -3.85 -8.81 -12.01
C ILE A 65 -3.09 -8.68 -13.32
N GLY A 66 -2.07 -9.51 -13.55
CA GLY A 66 -1.33 -9.54 -14.81
C GLY A 66 -2.23 -9.85 -16.01
N LYS A 67 -3.20 -10.76 -15.86
CA LYS A 67 -4.21 -11.05 -16.90
C LYS A 67 -5.13 -9.86 -17.14
N ILE A 68 -5.60 -9.19 -16.09
CA ILE A 68 -6.43 -7.96 -16.20
C ILE A 68 -5.65 -6.90 -16.99
N ASN A 69 -4.42 -6.60 -16.57
CA ASN A 69 -3.58 -5.57 -17.19
C ASN A 69 -3.17 -5.92 -18.63
N SER A 70 -3.14 -7.21 -18.99
CA SER A 70 -2.84 -7.66 -20.36
C SER A 70 -4.06 -7.67 -21.28
N ALA A 71 -5.27 -7.83 -20.73
CA ALA A 71 -6.52 -7.88 -21.49
C ALA A 71 -7.22 -6.51 -21.59
N ALA A 72 -6.86 -5.58 -20.71
CA ALA A 72 -7.41 -4.24 -20.60
C ALA A 72 -7.04 -3.36 -21.81
N ASN A 73 -7.95 -2.46 -22.18
CA ASN A 73 -7.55 -1.24 -22.89
C ASN A 73 -6.61 -0.43 -21.99
N LEU A 74 -5.77 0.45 -22.54
CA LEU A 74 -4.81 1.26 -21.76
C LEU A 74 -5.45 2.03 -20.57
N THR A 75 -6.76 2.25 -20.59
CA THR A 75 -7.53 2.91 -19.55
C THR A 75 -7.87 2.04 -18.34
N ASP A 76 -7.86 0.71 -18.46
CA ASP A 76 -8.31 -0.20 -17.39
C ASP A 76 -7.13 -0.87 -16.67
N HIS A 77 -5.92 -0.30 -16.80
CA HIS A 77 -4.71 -0.84 -16.18
C HIS A 77 -4.73 -0.57 -14.67
N LEU A 78 -4.72 -1.65 -13.88
CA LEU A 78 -4.64 -1.53 -12.42
C LEU A 78 -3.26 -1.04 -11.99
N PRO A 79 -3.17 -0.19 -10.96
CA PRO A 79 -1.88 0.27 -10.44
C PRO A 79 -1.08 -0.90 -9.84
N ASP A 80 0.23 -0.70 -9.67
CA ASP A 80 1.06 -1.68 -8.99
C ASP A 80 0.63 -1.86 -7.54
N LEU A 81 0.28 -3.11 -7.18
CA LEU A 81 -0.25 -3.46 -5.86
C LEU A 81 0.79 -4.18 -5.00
N ILE A 82 0.80 -3.84 -3.71
CA ILE A 82 1.48 -4.59 -2.68
C ILE A 82 0.51 -5.68 -2.19
N ILE A 83 0.88 -6.94 -2.41
CA ILE A 83 0.09 -8.11 -2.00
C ILE A 83 0.82 -8.78 -0.85
N THR A 84 0.17 -8.83 0.31
CA THR A 84 0.75 -9.36 1.54
C THR A 84 -0.05 -10.55 2.04
N SER A 85 0.63 -11.66 2.32
CA SER A 85 0.06 -12.77 3.08
C SER A 85 0.06 -12.41 4.56
N PRO A 86 -1.10 -12.31 5.23
CA PRO A 86 -1.17 -12.01 6.66
C PRO A 86 -0.63 -13.15 7.52
N ASP A 87 -0.81 -14.40 7.08
CA ASP A 87 -0.21 -15.57 7.73
C ASP A 87 1.06 -16.00 6.98
N LYS A 88 2.17 -16.11 7.71
CA LYS A 88 3.48 -16.56 7.20
C LYS A 88 3.80 -17.99 7.58
N MET A 89 3.02 -18.60 8.46
CA MET A 89 3.23 -19.93 9.02
C MET A 89 2.30 -20.96 8.38
N HIS A 90 1.11 -20.55 7.93
CA HIS A 90 0.12 -21.44 7.34
C HIS A 90 -0.21 -21.07 5.90
N ALA A 91 -0.52 -22.09 5.09
CA ALA A 91 -1.00 -21.88 3.75
C ALA A 91 -2.46 -21.43 3.81
N ILE A 92 -2.69 -20.18 3.43
CA ILE A 92 -4.01 -19.54 3.44
C ILE A 92 -4.45 -19.24 2.02
N ASP A 93 -5.76 -19.08 1.83
CA ASP A 93 -6.43 -18.78 0.57
C ASP A 93 -6.80 -17.30 0.43
N TYR A 94 -6.26 -16.44 1.29
CA TYR A 94 -6.54 -15.01 1.27
C TYR A 94 -5.28 -14.15 1.39
N VAL A 95 -5.36 -12.94 0.86
CA VAL A 95 -4.29 -11.94 0.90
C VAL A 95 -4.86 -10.56 1.19
N ALA A 96 -4.04 -9.70 1.80
CA ALA A 96 -4.31 -8.28 1.92
C ALA A 96 -3.67 -7.53 0.75
N VAL A 97 -4.41 -6.59 0.18
CA VAL A 97 -3.98 -5.76 -0.94
C VAL A 97 -3.83 -4.32 -0.50
N SER A 98 -2.80 -3.67 -1.02
CA SER A 98 -2.60 -2.26 -0.79
C SER A 98 -1.86 -1.54 -1.91
N LEU A 99 -1.94 -0.22 -1.90
CA LEU A 99 -1.28 0.64 -2.87
C LEU A 99 0.19 0.84 -2.51
N HIS A 100 1.04 0.99 -3.51
CA HIS A 100 2.44 1.33 -3.30
C HIS A 100 2.57 2.75 -2.72
N SER A 101 3.60 3.01 -1.91
CA SER A 101 3.68 4.24 -1.10
C SER A 101 3.80 5.55 -1.90
N ASN A 102 4.16 5.46 -3.18
CA ASN A 102 4.17 6.58 -4.12
C ASN A 102 2.76 7.03 -4.53
N LEU A 103 1.75 6.19 -4.32
CA LEU A 103 0.33 6.47 -4.59
C LEU A 103 -0.44 6.84 -3.31
N THR A 104 0.20 6.83 -2.14
CA THR A 104 -0.47 6.97 -0.83
C THR A 104 -0.10 8.25 -0.08
N ALA A 105 0.36 9.29 -0.76
CA ALA A 105 0.58 10.60 -0.12
C ALA A 105 -0.76 11.18 0.41
N GLU A 106 -1.85 10.86 -0.29
CA GLU A 106 -3.23 11.11 0.13
C GLU A 106 -4.03 9.80 0.01
N PRO A 107 -5.10 9.62 0.79
CA PRO A 107 -5.99 8.48 0.62
C PRO A 107 -6.66 8.55 -0.76
N CYS A 108 -6.38 7.57 -1.62
CA CYS A 108 -7.03 7.40 -2.92
C CYS A 108 -8.00 6.22 -2.86
N PRO A 109 -9.19 6.37 -2.23
CA PRO A 109 -10.18 5.29 -2.16
C PRO A 109 -10.63 4.84 -3.55
N ASP A 110 -10.68 5.77 -4.51
CA ASP A 110 -11.12 5.51 -5.88
C ASP A 110 -10.31 4.39 -6.56
N LEU A 111 -8.98 4.42 -6.45
CA LEU A 111 -8.11 3.37 -7.03
C LEU A 111 -8.39 1.99 -6.43
N LEU A 112 -8.72 1.97 -5.16
CA LEU A 112 -8.98 0.76 -4.40
C LEU A 112 -10.39 0.21 -4.73
N VAL A 113 -11.34 1.09 -5.04
CA VAL A 113 -12.63 0.75 -5.66
C VAL A 113 -12.43 0.19 -7.06
N ASP A 114 -11.59 0.79 -7.90
CA ASP A 114 -11.32 0.31 -9.27
C ASP A 114 -10.76 -1.13 -9.24
N ILE A 115 -9.84 -1.40 -8.31
CA ILE A 115 -9.29 -2.75 -8.08
C ILE A 115 -10.41 -3.71 -7.68
N TRP A 116 -11.27 -3.32 -6.73
CA TRP A 116 -12.40 -4.14 -6.30
C TRP A 116 -13.35 -4.45 -7.47
N GLN A 117 -13.75 -3.44 -8.25
CA GLN A 117 -14.61 -3.60 -9.43
C GLN A 117 -13.99 -4.51 -10.50
N ALA A 118 -12.68 -4.36 -10.75
CA ALA A 118 -11.99 -5.19 -11.73
C ALA A 118 -11.94 -6.67 -11.31
N LEU A 119 -11.81 -6.94 -10.02
CA LEU A 119 -11.73 -8.30 -9.47
C LEU A 119 -13.10 -8.98 -9.31
N GLN A 120 -14.20 -8.22 -9.21
CA GLN A 120 -15.58 -8.74 -9.18
C GLN A 120 -15.94 -9.59 -10.41
N LYS A 121 -15.16 -9.51 -11.50
CA LYS A 121 -15.33 -10.35 -12.70
C LYS A 121 -14.98 -11.83 -12.47
N TYR A 122 -14.35 -12.16 -11.34
CA TYR A 122 -13.93 -13.52 -11.00
C TYR A 122 -14.84 -14.08 -9.90
N ASP A 123 -15.80 -14.91 -10.30
CA ASP A 123 -16.84 -15.48 -9.43
C ASP A 123 -16.33 -16.35 -8.27
N PHE A 124 -15.13 -16.92 -8.41
CA PHE A 124 -14.48 -17.70 -7.36
C PHE A 124 -13.78 -16.85 -6.28
N LEU A 125 -13.63 -15.54 -6.50
CA LEU A 125 -13.04 -14.64 -5.51
C LEU A 125 -14.11 -14.12 -4.57
N SER A 126 -13.77 -14.04 -3.29
CA SER A 126 -14.53 -13.25 -2.30
C SER A 126 -13.66 -12.06 -1.88
N ILE A 127 -14.22 -10.86 -1.98
CA ILE A 127 -13.50 -9.61 -1.78
C ILE A 127 -14.19 -8.80 -0.69
N ASP A 128 -13.51 -8.64 0.44
CA ASP A 128 -14.03 -7.98 1.63
C ASP A 128 -13.22 -6.72 1.95
N TRP A 129 -13.89 -5.68 2.41
CA TRP A 129 -13.25 -4.53 3.03
C TRP A 129 -13.21 -4.72 4.55
N ARG A 130 -12.02 -4.65 5.15
CA ARG A 130 -11.86 -4.82 6.58
C ARG A 130 -11.27 -3.59 7.25
N PRO A 131 -11.97 -3.04 8.26
CA PRO A 131 -11.36 -2.22 9.30
C PRO A 131 -10.09 -2.85 9.82
N SER A 132 -9.00 -2.09 9.86
CA SER A 132 -7.73 -2.55 10.39
C SER A 132 -7.12 -1.48 11.29
N GLY A 133 -6.98 -1.83 12.56
CA GLY A 133 -6.17 -1.10 13.53
C GLY A 133 -4.71 -1.54 13.43
N GLY A 134 -3.75 -0.63 13.60
CA GLY A 134 -2.33 -0.99 13.60
C GLY A 134 -1.42 0.06 12.98
N ALA A 135 -0.11 -0.07 13.22
CA ALA A 135 0.89 0.91 12.80
C ALA A 135 1.26 0.84 11.30
N ASP A 136 0.94 -0.25 10.60
CA ASP A 136 1.29 -0.42 9.19
C ASP A 136 0.38 0.44 8.29
N ARG A 137 0.88 1.65 7.98
CA ARG A 137 0.17 2.62 7.14
C ARG A 137 0.10 2.30 5.66
N ARG A 138 0.75 1.24 5.20
CA ARG A 138 0.84 0.99 3.76
C ARG A 138 -0.29 0.12 3.24
N ARG A 139 -1.13 -0.42 4.13
CA ARG A 139 -2.14 -1.43 3.79
C ARG A 139 -3.56 -0.90 3.58
N ARG A 140 -3.75 0.40 3.82
CA ARG A 140 -5.07 0.92 4.20
C ARG A 140 -5.43 2.19 3.47
N ILE A 141 -6.72 2.36 3.18
CA ILE A 141 -7.30 3.69 2.96
C ILE A 141 -7.34 4.37 4.32
N TRP A 142 -6.56 5.44 4.48
CA TRP A 142 -6.48 6.15 5.74
C TRP A 142 -7.49 7.26 5.82
N TYR A 143 -8.05 7.38 7.01
CA TYR A 143 -8.78 8.55 7.40
C TYR A 143 -8.18 9.10 8.69
N GLN A 144 -8.05 10.42 8.75
CA GLN A 144 -7.52 11.13 9.89
C GLN A 144 -8.67 11.81 10.64
N ALA A 145 -8.76 11.54 11.93
CA ALA A 145 -9.59 12.31 12.85
C ALA A 145 -8.69 13.25 13.65
N PRO A 146 -9.00 14.57 13.72
CA PRO A 146 -8.21 15.54 14.47
C PRO A 146 -8.22 15.27 15.98
N ASP A 147 -9.28 14.67 16.51
CA ASP A 147 -9.45 14.27 17.90
C ASP A 147 -10.51 13.14 18.05
N ASP A 148 -10.68 12.64 19.27
CA ASP A 148 -11.65 11.57 19.60
C ASP A 148 -13.11 11.97 19.28
N ASN A 149 -13.46 13.25 19.35
CA ASN A 149 -14.83 13.70 19.08
C ASN A 149 -15.19 13.61 17.59
N ALA A 150 -14.19 13.57 16.70
CA ALA A 150 -14.38 13.39 15.27
C ALA A 150 -14.51 11.92 14.85
N LEU A 151 -14.23 10.95 15.73
CA LEU A 151 -14.31 9.52 15.41
C LEU A 151 -15.71 9.03 15.00
N PRO A 152 -16.82 9.45 15.64
CA PRO A 152 -18.16 9.03 15.20
C PRO A 152 -18.49 9.51 13.79
N ASN A 153 -18.11 10.75 13.45
CA ASN A 153 -18.29 11.30 12.09
C ASN A 153 -17.43 10.54 11.09
N LEU A 154 -16.20 10.23 11.46
CA LEU A 154 -15.31 9.46 10.60
C LEU A 154 -15.88 8.06 10.33
N ARG A 155 -16.32 7.37 11.38
CA ARG A 155 -16.98 6.07 11.26
C ARG A 155 -18.19 6.16 10.34
N HIS A 156 -19.06 7.15 10.53
CA HIS A 156 -20.21 7.37 9.67
C HIS A 156 -19.82 7.58 8.20
N THR A 157 -18.76 8.32 7.92
CA THR A 157 -18.24 8.49 6.56
C THR A 157 -17.78 7.17 5.95
N ILE A 158 -17.10 6.32 6.72
CA ILE A 158 -16.65 5.01 6.25
C ILE A 158 -17.84 4.09 6.02
N ASP A 159 -18.76 3.98 6.99
CA ASP A 159 -19.95 3.16 6.89
C ASP A 159 -20.82 3.61 5.70
N SER A 160 -21.02 4.92 5.53
CA SER A 160 -21.76 5.50 4.40
C SER A 160 -21.08 5.24 3.05
N PHE A 161 -19.73 5.30 2.99
CA PHE A 161 -18.98 4.95 1.79
C PHE A 161 -19.18 3.47 1.43
N LEU A 162 -19.08 2.57 2.41
CA LEU A 162 -19.29 1.13 2.21
C LEU A 162 -20.73 0.84 1.76
N GLU A 163 -21.72 1.47 2.40
CA GLU A 163 -23.14 1.35 2.04
C GLU A 163 -23.43 1.86 0.62
N THR A 164 -22.87 3.03 0.25
CA THR A 164 -23.06 3.64 -1.08
C THR A 164 -22.58 2.73 -2.21
N HIS A 165 -21.54 1.93 -1.95
CA HIS A 165 -20.96 1.01 -2.92
C HIS A 165 -21.52 -0.41 -2.80
N HIS A 166 -22.56 -0.62 -1.98
CA HIS A 166 -23.13 -1.94 -1.70
C HIS A 166 -22.09 -2.96 -1.24
N ILE A 167 -21.11 -2.48 -0.48
CA ILE A 167 -20.07 -3.31 0.12
C ILE A 167 -20.62 -3.82 1.45
N ASP A 168 -20.98 -5.11 1.47
CA ASP A 168 -21.24 -5.81 2.72
C ASP A 168 -19.96 -5.79 3.56
N HIS A 169 -20.04 -5.15 4.72
CA HIS A 169 -18.96 -5.12 5.68
C HIS A 169 -19.39 -5.86 6.94
N LEU A 170 -18.49 -6.69 7.46
CA LEU A 170 -18.70 -7.29 8.77
C LEU A 170 -18.84 -6.17 9.79
N PRO A 171 -19.80 -6.24 10.74
CA PRO A 171 -19.93 -5.25 11.78
C PRO A 171 -18.58 -5.13 12.49
N ALA A 172 -17.93 -3.98 12.34
CA ALA A 172 -16.62 -3.75 12.89
C ALA A 172 -16.68 -3.90 14.42
N PHE A 173 -15.72 -4.67 14.94
CA PHE A 173 -15.33 -4.83 16.33
C PHE A 173 -15.87 -3.74 17.28
N TYR A 174 -16.69 -4.16 18.24
CA TYR A 174 -16.77 -3.52 19.55
C TYR A 174 -15.39 -3.69 20.20
N MET A 175 -14.59 -2.63 20.24
CA MET A 175 -13.59 -2.45 21.30
C MET A 175 -14.26 -1.77 22.48
#